data_AF-A0A2G2YGM2-F1
#
_entry.id   AF-A0A2G2YGM2-F1
#
_cell.length_a   1.000
_cell.length_b   1.000
_cell.length_c   1.000
_cell.angle_alpha   90.00
_cell.angle_beta   90.00
_cell.angle_gamma   90.00
#
_symmetry.space_group_name_H-M   'P 1'
#
loop_
_entity.id
_entity.type
_entity.pdbx_description
1 polymer ?
#
loop_
_entity_poly.entity_id
_entity_poly.type
_entity_poly.pdbx_seq_one_letter_code
_entity_poly.pdbx_strand_id
1 'polypeptide(L)'
;MCIPLHVGEYDKSTKEVTVLLRGLAFANGVALSKDKSIVLVAENSTGKIVRYWLKGPRAGQYYTSIDLTGYPDNIERNSKGELLFSKLVTFNSWLGKTVLKHPVSIQQQHFILVRWQAHVTAIKLSEDGQVLEVLEDFESKTLECISEVEDKNDWFCNGAFCWSLWIVLKYQFHLY
;
A
#
# COMPACT_ATOMS: atom_id res chain seq x y z
N MET A 1 -3.48 17.39 -11.18
CA MET A 1 -2.17 16.78 -11.45
C MET A 1 -1.51 16.56 -10.09
N CYS A 2 -1.32 15.31 -9.67
CA CYS A 2 -0.65 15.03 -8.39
C CYS A 2 0.83 15.36 -8.50
N ILE A 3 1.39 15.98 -7.46
CA ILE A 3 2.83 16.26 -7.37
C ILE A 3 3.56 14.92 -7.24
N PRO A 4 4.57 14.63 -8.08
CA PRO A 4 5.33 13.39 -7.97
C PRO A 4 6.01 13.31 -6.60
N LEU A 5 5.88 12.15 -5.95
CA LEU A 5 6.44 11.92 -4.62
C LEU A 5 7.79 11.21 -4.68
N HIS A 6 8.58 11.38 -3.62
CA HIS A 6 9.92 10.83 -3.48
C HIS A 6 10.03 9.99 -2.21
N VAL A 7 10.90 8.99 -2.21
CA VAL A 7 11.29 8.25 -0.99
C VAL A 7 12.73 8.60 -0.67
N GLY A 8 12.98 8.99 0.59
CA GLY A 8 14.29 9.37 1.07
C GLY A 8 14.70 8.59 2.31
N GLU A 9 16.00 8.40 2.46
CA GLU A 9 16.65 7.95 3.68
C GLU A 9 17.03 9.16 4.52
N TYR A 10 16.75 9.08 5.82
CA TYR A 10 17.11 10.12 6.78
C TYR A 10 18.15 9.60 7.76
N ASP A 11 19.34 10.19 7.75
CA ASP A 11 20.37 9.92 8.73
C ASP A 11 20.12 10.75 10.00
N LYS A 12 19.80 10.07 11.10
CA LYS A 12 19.50 10.73 12.39
C LYS A 12 20.71 11.39 13.03
N SER A 13 21.92 10.93 12.71
CA SER A 13 23.19 11.42 13.28
C SER A 13 23.66 12.68 12.58
N THR A 14 23.63 12.71 11.25
CA THR A 14 24.05 13.86 10.44
C THR A 14 22.91 14.85 10.17
N LYS A 15 21.66 14.43 10.37
CA LYS A 15 20.43 15.18 10.03
C LYS A 15 20.24 15.39 8.53
N GLU A 16 20.91 14.60 7.71
CA GLU A 16 20.84 14.68 6.26
C GLU A 16 19.76 13.76 5.68
N VAL A 17 19.19 14.17 4.54
CA VAL A 17 18.22 13.39 3.77
C VAL A 17 18.84 13.05 2.43
N THR A 18 18.93 11.75 2.13
CA THR A 18 19.33 11.25 0.81
C THR A 18 18.10 10.76 0.07
N VAL A 19 17.84 11.28 -1.13
CA VAL A 19 16.70 10.81 -1.94
C VAL A 19 17.07 9.51 -2.64
N LEU A 20 16.33 8.45 -2.37
CA LEU A 20 16.54 7.12 -2.95
C LEU A 20 15.74 6.93 -4.25
N LEU A 21 14.47 7.32 -4.24
CA LEU A 21 13.55 7.19 -5.38
C LEU A 21 12.86 8.52 -5.68
N ARG A 22 12.67 8.80 -6.97
CA ARG A 22 11.97 9.99 -7.46
C ARG A 22 10.84 9.65 -8.41
N GLY A 23 9.88 10.57 -8.55
CA GLY A 23 8.84 10.46 -9.58
C GLY A 23 7.76 9.43 -9.31
N LEU A 24 7.55 9.02 -8.05
CA LEU A 24 6.55 8.01 -7.71
C LEU A 24 5.13 8.60 -7.80
N ALA A 25 4.25 7.84 -8.42
CA ALA A 25 2.83 8.14 -8.57
C ALA A 25 2.07 7.78 -7.29
N PHE A 26 2.14 8.68 -6.31
CA PHE A 26 1.53 8.56 -4.99
C PHE A 26 2.12 7.38 -4.18
N ALA A 27 3.33 7.58 -3.65
CA ALA A 27 3.97 6.66 -2.72
C ALA A 27 3.24 6.66 -1.38
N ASN A 28 2.44 5.61 -1.13
CA ASN A 28 1.52 5.58 0.00
C ASN A 28 2.11 4.82 1.20
N GLY A 29 2.66 3.63 0.94
CA GLY A 29 3.33 2.81 1.95
C GLY A 29 4.82 2.61 1.69
N VAL A 30 5.64 2.52 2.74
CA VAL A 30 7.08 2.21 2.67
C VAL A 30 7.46 1.20 3.74
N ALA A 31 8.16 0.12 3.37
CA ALA A 31 8.66 -0.89 4.28
C ALA A 31 10.11 -1.28 3.97
N LEU A 32 10.84 -1.79 4.96
CA LEU A 32 12.18 -2.36 4.78
C LEU A 32 12.12 -3.89 4.81
N SER A 33 12.93 -4.54 3.97
CA SER A 33 13.19 -5.98 4.09
C SER A 33 13.79 -6.34 5.45
N LYS A 34 13.72 -7.62 5.84
CA LYS A 34 14.19 -8.08 7.15
C LYS A 34 15.66 -7.77 7.43
N ASP A 35 16.50 -7.90 6.42
CA ASP A 35 17.94 -7.62 6.46
C ASP A 35 18.27 -6.13 6.17
N LYS A 36 17.26 -5.30 5.92
CA LYS A 36 17.40 -3.89 5.53
C LYS A 36 18.28 -3.69 4.29
N SER A 37 18.24 -4.64 3.35
CA SER A 37 18.92 -4.52 2.05
C SER A 37 18.02 -3.95 0.96
N ILE A 38 16.69 -3.93 1.17
CA ILE A 38 15.71 -3.49 0.18
C ILE A 38 14.66 -2.57 0.86
N VAL A 39 14.28 -1.49 0.16
CA VAL A 39 13.10 -0.68 0.44
C VAL A 39 11.97 -1.11 -0.49
N LEU A 40 10.80 -1.35 0.07
CA LEU A 40 9.56 -1.65 -0.65
C LEU A 40 8.66 -0.42 -0.58
N VAL A 41 8.04 -0.06 -1.70
CA VAL A 41 7.17 1.11 -1.80
C VAL A 41 5.86 0.72 -2.49
N ALA A 42 4.73 1.02 -1.85
CA ALA A 42 3.41 0.92 -2.48
C ALA A 42 3.17 2.19 -3.30
N GLU A 43 3.23 2.04 -4.61
CA GLU A 43 2.87 3.09 -5.56
C GLU A 43 1.39 2.95 -5.88
N ASN A 44 0.58 3.73 -5.17
CA ASN A 44 -0.87 3.57 -5.15
C ASN A 44 -1.47 3.80 -6.55
N SER A 45 -1.16 4.92 -7.21
CA SER A 45 -1.85 5.31 -8.45
C SER A 45 -1.53 4.40 -9.66
N THR A 46 -0.42 3.66 -9.60
CA THR A 46 -0.04 2.69 -10.64
C THR A 46 -0.40 1.26 -10.27
N GLY A 47 -0.82 1.00 -9.03
CA GLY A 47 -1.14 -0.34 -8.53
C GLY A 47 0.10 -1.22 -8.39
N LYS A 48 1.24 -0.67 -7.96
CA LYS A 48 2.51 -1.40 -7.98
C LYS A 48 3.21 -1.43 -6.64
N ILE A 49 3.94 -2.51 -6.39
CA ILE A 49 4.97 -2.55 -5.35
C ILE A 49 6.33 -2.38 -6.01
N VAL A 50 7.03 -1.31 -5.68
CA VAL A 50 8.38 -1.00 -6.18
C VAL A 50 9.40 -1.50 -5.15
N ARG A 51 10.44 -2.21 -5.59
CA ARG A 51 11.59 -2.58 -4.77
C ARG A 51 12.78 -1.72 -5.15
N TYR A 52 13.52 -1.22 -4.16
CA TYR A 52 14.77 -0.48 -4.32
C TYR A 52 15.87 -1.12 -3.47
N TRP A 53 17.02 -1.45 -4.07
CA TRP A 53 18.14 -2.08 -3.37
C TRP A 53 18.98 -1.02 -2.66
N LEU A 54 19.05 -1.11 -1.33
CA LEU A 54 19.99 -0.34 -0.50
C LEU A 54 21.39 -0.94 -0.53
N LYS A 55 21.48 -2.28 -0.61
CA LYS A 55 22.75 -3.03 -0.44
C LYS A 55 22.92 -4.10 -1.51
N GLY A 56 24.16 -4.61 -1.61
CA GLY A 56 24.53 -5.71 -2.49
C GLY A 56 24.82 -5.28 -3.94
N PRO A 57 24.99 -6.24 -4.86
CA PRO A 57 25.41 -5.97 -6.24
C PRO A 57 24.44 -5.10 -7.06
N ARG A 58 23.19 -4.97 -6.60
CA ARG A 58 22.13 -4.18 -7.24
C ARG A 58 21.86 -2.85 -6.54
N ALA A 59 22.67 -2.45 -5.55
CA ALA A 59 22.46 -1.22 -4.79
C ALA A 59 22.25 0.00 -5.72
N GLY A 60 21.25 0.82 -5.39
CA GLY A 60 20.85 1.98 -6.18
C GLY A 60 19.86 1.68 -7.33
N GLN A 61 19.62 0.41 -7.64
CA GLN A 61 18.64 0.01 -8.65
C GLN A 61 17.24 -0.17 -8.05
N TYR A 62 16.22 -0.05 -8.89
CA TYR A 62 14.84 -0.39 -8.54
C TYR A 62 14.16 -1.14 -9.67
N TYR A 63 13.12 -1.90 -9.31
CA TYR A 63 12.21 -2.50 -10.28
C TYR A 63 10.80 -2.63 -9.71
N THR A 64 9.81 -2.66 -10.62
CA THR A 64 8.45 -3.06 -10.26
C THR A 64 8.47 -4.53 -9.90
N SER A 65 8.19 -4.82 -8.63
CA SER A 65 8.22 -6.19 -8.13
C SER A 65 6.92 -6.92 -8.35
N ILE A 66 5.80 -6.23 -8.19
CA ILE A 66 4.46 -6.82 -8.22
C ILE A 66 3.50 -5.82 -8.85
N ASP A 67 2.78 -6.26 -9.87
CA ASP A 67 1.66 -5.54 -10.46
C ASP A 67 0.38 -6.04 -9.78
N LEU A 68 -0.31 -5.15 -9.09
CA LEU A 68 -1.48 -5.45 -8.29
C LEU A 68 -2.74 -5.03 -9.03
N THR A 69 -3.75 -5.91 -8.99
CA THR A 69 -5.12 -5.53 -9.33
C THR A 69 -5.71 -4.70 -8.19
N GLY A 70 -5.54 -3.37 -8.25
CA GLY A 70 -6.09 -2.43 -7.26
C GLY A 70 -5.10 -1.34 -6.87
N TYR A 71 -5.47 -0.54 -5.87
CA TYR A 71 -4.68 0.58 -5.39
C TYR A 71 -4.12 0.26 -3.99
N PRO A 72 -2.82 -0.07 -3.86
CA PRO A 72 -2.23 -0.44 -2.58
C PRO A 72 -2.16 0.76 -1.64
N ASP A 73 -2.37 0.50 -0.34
CA ASP A 73 -2.21 1.46 0.73
C ASP A 73 -0.87 1.26 1.46
N ASN A 74 -0.83 1.31 2.79
CA ASN A 74 0.40 1.02 3.54
C ASN A 74 0.89 -0.41 3.34
N ILE A 75 2.22 -0.55 3.38
CA ILE A 75 2.91 -1.84 3.46
C ILE A 75 3.52 -1.96 4.83
N GLU A 76 3.28 -3.09 5.49
CA GLU A 76 3.93 -3.50 6.71
C GLU A 76 4.71 -4.81 6.48
N ARG A 77 5.76 -5.04 7.28
CA ARG A 77 6.48 -6.30 7.30
C ARG A 77 6.35 -6.95 8.67
N ASN A 78 5.91 -8.21 8.72
CA ASN A 78 5.82 -8.94 9.97
C ASN A 78 7.19 -9.49 10.44
N SER A 79 7.18 -10.18 11.59
CA SER A 79 8.39 -10.78 12.19
C SER A 79 9.00 -11.90 11.35
N LYS A 80 8.20 -12.59 10.53
CA LYS A 80 8.63 -13.64 9.61
C LYS A 80 9.33 -13.08 8.36
N GLY A 81 9.06 -11.82 8.01
CA GLY A 81 9.55 -11.17 6.79
C GLY A 81 8.46 -11.00 5.73
N GLU A 82 7.27 -11.50 5.99
CA GLU A 82 6.15 -11.41 5.05
C GLU A 82 5.63 -9.97 4.99
N LEU A 83 5.15 -9.58 3.82
CA LEU A 83 4.67 -8.23 3.52
C LEU A 83 3.15 -8.21 3.56
N LEU A 84 2.58 -7.29 4.31
CA LEU A 84 1.16 -7.10 4.45
C LEU A 84 0.80 -5.73 3.88
N PHE A 85 -0.25 -5.67 3.07
CA PHE A 85 -0.81 -4.41 2.63
C PHE A 85 -2.29 -4.57 2.34
N SER A 86 -3.03 -3.48 2.46
CA SER A 86 -4.38 -3.38 1.96
C SER A 86 -4.37 -2.82 0.53
N LYS A 87 -5.37 -3.19 -0.25
CA LYS A 87 -5.65 -2.58 -1.54
C LYS A 87 -7.14 -2.28 -1.67
N LEU A 88 -7.43 -1.18 -2.34
CA LEU A 88 -8.77 -0.88 -2.81
C LEU A 88 -8.97 -1.51 -4.19
N VAL A 89 -9.94 -2.42 -4.32
CA VAL A 89 -10.32 -3.03 -5.59
C VAL A 89 -11.63 -2.44 -6.07
N THR A 90 -11.70 -2.12 -7.35
CA THR A 90 -12.92 -1.59 -7.99
C THR A 90 -13.44 -2.65 -8.96
N PHE A 91 -14.75 -2.92 -8.99
CA PHE A 91 -15.34 -3.94 -9.87
C PHE A 91 -15.10 -3.68 -11.36
N ASN A 92 -14.70 -2.46 -11.73
CA ASN A 92 -14.26 -2.12 -13.07
C ASN A 92 -12.90 -1.39 -13.04
N SER A 93 -11.84 -2.16 -13.30
CA SER A 93 -10.45 -1.68 -13.32
C SER A 93 -10.19 -0.57 -14.35
N TRP A 94 -10.95 -0.54 -15.46
CA TRP A 94 -10.87 0.53 -16.45
C TRP A 94 -11.50 1.83 -15.95
N LEU A 95 -12.67 1.76 -15.31
CA LEU A 95 -13.33 2.93 -14.72
C LEU A 95 -12.45 3.55 -13.62
N GLY A 96 -11.88 2.73 -12.73
CA GLY A 96 -10.99 3.23 -11.67
C GLY A 96 -9.77 3.99 -12.23
N LYS A 97 -9.10 3.42 -13.24
CA LYS A 97 -7.95 4.07 -13.90
C LYS A 97 -8.33 5.36 -14.60
N THR A 98 -9.56 5.45 -15.11
CA THR A 98 -10.07 6.64 -15.81
C THR A 98 -10.40 7.76 -14.81
N VAL A 99 -11.00 7.42 -13.65
CA VAL A 99 -11.31 8.36 -12.58
C VAL A 99 -10.05 9.04 -12.03
N LEU A 100 -8.95 8.29 -11.83
CA LEU A 100 -7.68 8.84 -11.36
C LEU A 100 -6.98 9.77 -12.37
N LYS A 101 -7.20 9.55 -13.68
CA LYS A 101 -6.63 10.37 -14.74
C LYS A 101 -7.37 11.69 -14.96
N HIS A 102 -8.63 11.78 -14.51
CA HIS A 102 -9.43 12.98 -14.65
C HIS A 102 -9.08 14.02 -13.56
N PRO A 103 -9.10 15.33 -13.87
CA PRO A 103 -8.81 16.40 -12.92
C PRO A 103 -10.01 16.70 -11.99
N VAL A 104 -10.66 15.65 -11.48
CA VAL A 104 -11.63 15.76 -10.37
C VAL A 104 -10.88 15.81 -9.05
N SER A 105 -11.49 16.39 -8.01
CA SER A 105 -10.84 16.45 -6.70
C SER A 105 -10.64 15.04 -6.13
N ILE A 106 -9.60 14.85 -5.31
CA ILE A 106 -9.33 13.56 -4.65
C ILE A 106 -10.56 13.08 -3.84
N GLN A 107 -11.30 14.01 -3.23
CA GLN A 107 -12.55 13.72 -2.51
C GLN A 107 -13.65 13.20 -3.44
N GLN A 108 -13.79 13.78 -4.65
CA GLN A 108 -14.75 13.31 -5.64
C GLN A 108 -14.35 11.94 -6.21
N GLN A 109 -13.06 11.72 -6.46
CA GLN A 109 -12.53 10.42 -6.88
C GLN A 109 -12.86 9.35 -5.84
N HIS A 110 -12.56 9.62 -4.56
CA HIS A 110 -12.89 8.72 -3.46
C HIS A 110 -14.40 8.40 -3.39
N PHE A 111 -15.24 9.43 -3.46
CA PHE A 111 -16.69 9.26 -3.44
C PHE A 111 -17.20 8.38 -4.58
N ILE A 112 -16.66 8.54 -5.79
CA ILE A 112 -17.01 7.73 -6.95
C ILE A 112 -16.51 6.28 -6.77
N LEU A 113 -15.29 6.09 -6.28
CA LEU A 113 -14.71 4.75 -6.12
C LEU A 113 -15.44 3.95 -5.04
N VAL A 114 -15.66 4.54 -3.86
CA VAL A 114 -16.28 3.85 -2.71
C VAL A 114 -17.77 3.56 -2.94
N ARG A 115 -18.55 4.50 -3.53
CA ARG A 115 -19.98 4.26 -3.80
C ARG A 115 -20.25 3.20 -4.85
N TRP A 116 -19.34 3.02 -5.81
CA TRP A 116 -19.52 2.08 -6.92
C TRP A 116 -18.87 0.73 -6.63
N GLN A 117 -19.08 0.26 -5.40
CA GLN A 117 -18.70 -1.06 -4.89
C GLN A 117 -17.18 -1.27 -4.77
N ALA A 118 -16.38 -0.31 -4.30
CA ALA A 118 -15.01 -0.70 -3.96
C ALA A 118 -15.02 -1.67 -2.76
N HIS A 119 -14.31 -2.79 -2.86
CA HIS A 119 -14.05 -3.67 -1.73
C HIS A 119 -12.58 -3.59 -1.34
N VAL A 120 -12.33 -3.76 -0.04
CA VAL A 120 -10.99 -3.74 0.51
C VAL A 120 -10.48 -5.17 0.64
N THR A 121 -9.26 -5.38 0.18
CA THR A 121 -8.56 -6.65 0.29
C THR A 121 -7.29 -6.45 1.09
N ALA A 122 -7.04 -7.27 2.10
CA ALA A 122 -5.74 -7.39 2.72
C ALA A 122 -4.98 -8.57 2.09
N ILE A 123 -3.71 -8.36 1.74
CA ILE A 123 -2.87 -9.36 1.09
C ILE A 123 -1.61 -9.55 1.93
N LYS A 124 -1.23 -10.81 2.13
CA LYS A 124 0.04 -11.23 2.71
C LYS A 124 0.88 -11.87 1.63
N LEU A 125 2.10 -11.38 1.48
CA LEU A 125 3.07 -11.87 0.50
C LEU A 125 4.33 -12.38 1.17
N SER A 126 5.01 -13.31 0.50
CA SER A 126 6.42 -13.60 0.80
C SER A 126 7.32 -12.43 0.40
N GLU A 127 8.56 -12.38 0.91
CA GLU A 127 9.54 -11.36 0.50
C GLU A 127 9.80 -11.39 -1.02
N ASP A 128 9.72 -12.57 -1.65
CA ASP A 128 9.87 -12.74 -3.10
C ASP A 128 8.66 -12.22 -3.90
N GLY A 129 7.52 -12.01 -3.23
CA GLY A 129 6.29 -11.49 -3.83
C GLY A 129 5.27 -12.55 -4.20
N GLN A 130 5.39 -13.76 -3.65
CA GLN A 130 4.35 -14.78 -3.80
C GLN A 130 3.19 -14.48 -2.85
N VAL A 131 1.95 -14.64 -3.33
CA VAL A 131 0.76 -14.49 -2.48
C VAL A 131 0.68 -15.67 -1.53
N LEU A 132 0.72 -15.38 -0.24
CA LEU A 132 0.58 -16.38 0.83
C LEU A 132 -0.87 -16.48 1.28
N GLU A 133 -1.50 -15.34 1.52
CA GLU A 133 -2.88 -15.26 2.01
C GLU A 133 -3.57 -14.00 1.48
N VAL A 134 -4.89 -14.09 1.31
CA VAL A 134 -5.76 -13.00 0.85
C VAL A 134 -7.00 -12.98 1.73
N LEU A 135 -7.32 -11.82 2.29
CA LEU A 135 -8.52 -11.58 3.08
C LEU A 135 -9.36 -10.51 2.39
N GLU A 136 -10.59 -10.85 2.00
CA GLU A 136 -11.49 -9.98 1.23
C GLU A 136 -12.79 -9.72 1.99
N ASP A 137 -13.16 -8.45 2.18
CA ASP A 137 -14.50 -8.06 2.63
C ASP A 137 -15.34 -7.64 1.42
N PHE A 138 -15.88 -8.64 0.70
CA PHE A 138 -16.67 -8.43 -0.51
C PHE A 138 -18.01 -7.72 -0.28
N GLU A 139 -18.55 -7.82 0.94
CA GLU A 139 -19.85 -7.23 1.25
C GLU A 139 -19.73 -5.80 1.79
N SER A 140 -18.49 -5.31 2.03
CA SER A 140 -18.19 -4.03 2.68
C SER A 140 -18.95 -3.85 4.01
N LYS A 141 -19.34 -4.95 4.65
CA LYS A 141 -20.18 -4.93 5.87
C LYS A 141 -19.35 -4.60 7.11
N THR A 142 -18.05 -4.87 7.05
CA THR A 142 -17.14 -4.76 8.20
C THR A 142 -16.19 -3.58 8.03
N LEU A 143 -15.70 -3.36 6.81
CA LEU A 143 -14.67 -2.36 6.52
C LEU A 143 -14.94 -1.59 5.22
N GLU A 144 -15.10 -0.26 5.34
CA GLU A 144 -15.14 0.64 4.18
C GLU A 144 -13.74 0.96 3.63
N CYS A 145 -12.71 0.97 4.49
CA CYS A 145 -11.31 1.24 4.15
C CYS A 145 -10.38 0.52 5.14
N ILE A 146 -9.23 0.02 4.68
CA ILE A 146 -8.13 -0.46 5.53
C ILE A 146 -6.90 0.36 5.16
N SER A 147 -6.34 1.05 6.14
CA SER A 147 -5.13 1.86 5.97
C SER A 147 -3.87 1.13 6.42
N GLU A 148 -4.00 0.11 7.29
CA GLU A 148 -2.86 -0.61 7.85
C GLU A 148 -3.28 -2.03 8.24
N VAL A 149 -2.36 -2.98 8.06
CA VAL A 149 -2.58 -4.40 8.32
C VAL A 149 -1.39 -4.97 9.08
N GLU A 150 -1.66 -5.44 10.29
CA GLU A 150 -0.68 -6.03 11.19
C GLU A 150 -0.91 -7.54 11.34
N ASP A 151 0.17 -8.32 11.44
CA ASP A 151 0.13 -9.74 11.78
C ASP A 151 0.59 -9.94 13.24
N LYS A 152 -0.36 -10.30 14.12
CA LYS A 152 -0.09 -10.61 15.54
C LYS A 152 -0.60 -12.00 15.92
N ASN A 153 -0.27 -13.01 15.11
CA ASN A 153 -0.82 -14.38 15.16
C ASN A 153 -2.26 -14.52 14.64
N ASP A 154 -2.89 -13.39 14.30
CA ASP A 154 -4.16 -13.22 13.59
C ASP A 154 -4.07 -11.93 12.75
N TRP A 155 -5.00 -11.75 11.81
CA TRP A 155 -5.09 -10.53 10.99
C TRP A 155 -5.69 -9.39 11.81
N PHE A 156 -4.92 -8.31 11.97
CA PHE A 156 -5.40 -7.05 12.52
C PHE A 156 -5.45 -6.01 11.42
N CYS A 157 -6.65 -5.51 11.11
CA CYS A 157 -6.83 -4.46 10.12
C CYS A 157 -7.25 -3.18 10.84
N ASN A 158 -6.47 -2.12 10.65
CA ASN A 158 -6.81 -0.78 11.09
C ASN A 158 -7.42 -0.03 9.90
N GLY A 159 -8.67 0.39 10.05
CA GLY A 159 -9.32 1.30 9.10
C GLY A 159 -9.09 2.74 9.50
N ALA A 160 -8.46 3.54 8.65
CA ALA A 160 -8.38 4.98 8.80
C ALA A 160 -8.39 5.66 7.42
N PHE A 161 -9.57 5.84 6.83
CA PHE A 161 -9.72 6.82 5.75
C PHE A 161 -11.14 7.37 5.67
N CYS A 162 -11.47 8.31 6.55
CA CYS A 162 -12.60 9.21 6.37
C CYS A 162 -12.09 10.65 6.54
N TRP A 163 -12.04 11.42 5.44
CA TRP A 163 -11.29 12.69 5.31
C TRP A 163 -11.70 13.83 6.27
N SER A 164 -12.60 13.60 7.22
CA SER A 164 -13.02 14.56 8.24
C SER A 164 -12.68 14.15 9.69
N LEU A 165 -12.20 12.93 9.94
CA LEU A 165 -11.82 12.51 11.30
C LEU A 165 -10.83 11.34 11.26
N TRP A 166 -9.67 11.50 11.92
CA TRP A 166 -8.78 10.37 12.22
C TRP A 166 -9.50 9.48 13.25
N ILE A 167 -10.17 8.43 12.79
CA ILE A 167 -10.73 7.38 13.64
C ILE A 167 -9.93 6.12 13.35
N VAL A 168 -9.24 5.61 14.38
CA VAL A 168 -8.62 4.29 14.32
C VAL A 168 -9.67 3.28 14.74
N LEU A 169 -10.26 2.57 13.79
CA LEU A 169 -11.10 1.41 14.08
C LEU A 169 -10.24 0.14 13.93
N LYS A 170 -10.12 -0.62 15.02
CA LYS A 170 -9.36 -1.88 15.06
C LYS A 170 -10.30 -3.05 14.86
N TYR A 171 -10.04 -3.86 13.86
CA TYR A 171 -10.77 -5.10 13.60
C TYR A 171 -9.82 -6.28 13.69
N GLN A 172 -10.24 -7.34 14.39
CA GLN A 172 -9.54 -8.62 14.47
C GLN A 172 -10.32 -9.63 13.64
N PHE A 173 -9.65 -10.25 12.67
CA PHE A 173 -10.21 -11.32 11.85
C PHE A 173 -9.58 -12.65 12.23
N HIS A 174 -10.43 -13.65 12.47
CA HIS A 174 -10.03 -15.03 12.62
C HIS A 174 -10.31 -15.77 11.31
N LEU A 175 -9.28 -16.43 10.77
CA LEU A 175 -9.46 -17.38 9.67
C LEU A 175 -10.02 -18.67 10.28
N TYR A 176 -11.16 -19.14 9.77
CA TYR A 176 -11.77 -20.43 10.15
C TYR A 176 -11.15 -21.59 9.39
#